data_AF-A0A9D4H4P3-F1
#
_entry.id   AF-A0A9D4H4P3-F1
#
_cell.length_a   1.000
_cell.length_b   1.000
_cell.length_c   1.000
_cell.angle_alpha   90.00
_cell.angle_beta   90.00
_cell.angle_gamma   90.00
#
_symmetry.space_group_name_H-M   'P 1'
#
loop_
_entity.id
_entity.type
_entity.pdbx_description
1 polymer ?
#
loop_
_entity_poly.entity_id
_entity_poly.type
_entity_poly.pdbx_seq_one_letter_code
_entity_poly.pdbx_strand_id
1 'polypeptide(L)'
;MDIKDKPRATDLKEKDTPSAPYLKVTLRATDLKDTSKANDLKDAPRATDLKDTLRATDLKVTSRATDLKVTSRATELKDTSRATD
;
A
#
# COMPACT_ATOMS: atom_id res chain seq x y z
N MET A 1 -17.28 -8.03 0.68
CA MET A 1 -16.25 -8.57 1.59
C MET A 1 -15.16 -7.52 1.69
N ASP A 2 -15.07 -6.85 2.83
CA ASP A 2 -13.99 -5.90 3.14
C ASP A 2 -12.82 -6.70 3.69
N ILE A 3 -11.75 -6.83 2.92
CA ILE A 3 -10.51 -7.46 3.40
C ILE A 3 -9.72 -6.37 4.12
N LYS A 4 -9.40 -6.62 5.40
CA LYS A 4 -8.62 -5.73 6.26
C LYS A 4 -7.40 -6.49 6.75
N ASP A 5 -6.34 -6.45 5.94
CA ASP A 5 -5.07 -7.06 6.32
C ASP A 5 -4.20 -6.10 7.14
N LYS A 6 -3.73 -6.60 8.29
CA LYS A 6 -2.87 -5.87 9.22
C LYS A 6 -1.70 -6.71 9.76
N PRO A 7 -0.82 -7.25 8.91
CA PRO A 7 0.40 -7.90 9.36
C PRO A 7 1.46 -6.90 9.86
N ARG A 8 2.28 -7.34 10.83
CA ARG A 8 3.50 -6.68 11.29
C ARG A 8 4.63 -7.69 11.23
N ALA A 9 5.68 -7.43 10.45
CA ALA A 9 6.84 -8.32 10.32
C ALA A 9 8.13 -7.52 10.11
N THR A 10 9.28 -8.18 10.06
CA THR A 10 10.54 -7.57 9.60
C THR A 10 10.53 -7.38 8.09
N ASP A 11 10.11 -8.39 7.35
CA ASP A 11 9.92 -8.34 5.91
C ASP A 11 8.50 -8.78 5.56
N LEU A 12 7.82 -7.98 4.75
CA LEU A 12 6.51 -8.32 4.17
C LEU A 12 6.62 -8.29 2.66
N LYS A 13 6.24 -9.41 2.03
CA LYS A 13 6.07 -9.51 0.59
C LYS A 13 4.72 -10.14 0.31
N GLU A 14 3.75 -9.31 -0.02
CA GLU A 14 2.46 -9.78 -0.50
C GLU A 14 2.56 -9.99 -2.00
N LYS A 15 2.53 -11.27 -2.43
CA LYS A 15 2.55 -11.65 -3.84
C LYS A 15 1.16 -12.04 -4.35
N ASP A 16 0.26 -12.42 -3.44
CA ASP A 16 -1.14 -12.63 -3.76
C ASP A 16 -1.78 -11.24 -3.82
N THR A 17 -2.12 -10.78 -5.02
CA THR A 17 -2.76 -9.48 -5.21
C THR A 17 -4.18 -9.58 -4.68
N PRO A 18 -4.51 -9.00 -3.50
CA PRO A 18 -5.90 -8.95 -3.08
C PRO A 18 -6.69 -8.21 -4.16
N SER A 19 -7.79 -8.82 -4.62
CA SER A 19 -8.68 -8.26 -5.64
C SER A 19 -10.09 -8.26 -5.09
N ALA A 20 -10.51 -7.12 -4.55
CA ALA A 20 -11.86 -6.89 -4.06
C ALA A 20 -12.39 -5.55 -4.59
N PRO A 21 -13.72 -5.35 -4.66
CA PRO A 21 -14.28 -4.06 -5.05
C PRO A 21 -13.82 -2.93 -4.13
N TYR A 22 -13.62 -3.24 -2.85
CA TYR A 22 -13.11 -2.33 -1.82
C TYR A 22 -11.96 -3.01 -1.07
N LEU A 23 -10.82 -2.33 -0.96
CA LEU A 23 -9.67 -2.80 -0.18
C LEU A 23 -9.18 -1.73 0.79
N LYS A 24 -8.86 -2.18 2.00
CA LYS A 24 -8.21 -1.35 3.01
C LYS A 24 -7.01 -2.07 3.60
N VAL A 25 -5.83 -1.60 3.23
CA VAL A 25 -4.55 -2.21 3.58
C VAL A 25 -3.84 -1.35 4.63
N THR A 26 -3.22 -1.98 5.62
CA THR A 26 -2.41 -1.27 6.63
C THR A 26 -1.26 -2.17 7.09
N LEU A 27 -0.09 -1.95 6.49
CA LEU A 27 1.09 -2.77 6.71
C LEU A 27 2.14 -2.04 7.56
N ARG A 28 2.88 -2.80 8.37
CA ARG A 28 4.07 -2.28 9.05
C ARG A 28 5.22 -3.28 8.97
N ALA A 29 6.32 -2.89 8.31
CA ALA A 29 7.51 -3.73 8.19
C ALA A 29 8.83 -2.94 8.27
N THR A 30 9.97 -3.62 8.17
CA THR A 30 11.26 -2.99 7.88
C THR A 30 11.46 -2.90 6.36
N ASP A 31 11.38 -4.01 5.63
CA ASP A 31 11.23 -4.05 4.16
C ASP A 31 9.78 -4.42 3.82
N LEU A 32 9.12 -3.58 3.02
CA LEU A 32 7.79 -3.83 2.51
C LEU A 32 7.77 -3.82 0.99
N LYS A 33 7.24 -4.88 0.40
CA LYS A 33 6.89 -4.95 -1.02
C LYS A 33 5.47 -5.42 -1.19
N ASP A 34 4.57 -4.51 -1.59
CA ASP A 34 3.16 -4.84 -1.81
C ASP A 34 2.71 -4.58 -3.26
N THR A 35 1.69 -5.34 -3.69
CA THR A 35 0.95 -5.08 -4.92
C THR A 35 -0.54 -5.27 -4.68
N SER A 36 -1.31 -4.21 -4.83
CA SER A 36 -2.76 -4.19 -4.53
C SER A 36 -3.60 -3.68 -5.71
N LYS A 37 -4.77 -4.30 -5.92
CA LYS A 37 -5.71 -3.90 -6.98
C LYS A 37 -7.17 -3.90 -6.49
N ALA A 38 -7.87 -2.77 -6.61
CA ALA A 38 -9.28 -2.66 -6.24
C ALA A 38 -10.06 -1.68 -7.13
N ASN A 39 -11.35 -1.47 -6.87
CA ASN A 39 -12.07 -0.31 -7.39
C ASN A 39 -11.86 0.91 -6.48
N ASP A 40 -12.07 0.76 -5.17
CA ASP A 40 -11.67 1.74 -4.13
C ASP A 40 -10.59 1.09 -3.24
N LEU A 41 -9.41 1.71 -3.23
CA LEU A 41 -8.27 1.26 -2.43
C LEU A 41 -7.84 2.35 -1.45
N LYS A 42 -7.79 1.99 -0.17
CA LYS A 42 -7.23 2.79 0.92
C LYS A 42 -5.99 2.07 1.46
N ASP A 43 -4.82 2.59 1.15
CA ASP A 43 -3.56 1.99 1.57
C ASP A 43 -2.79 2.91 2.52
N ALA A 44 -2.22 2.32 3.57
CA ALA A 44 -1.54 3.04 4.64
C ALA A 44 -0.29 2.32 5.18
N PRO A 45 0.74 2.11 4.34
CA PRO A 45 1.92 1.35 4.72
C PRO A 45 2.95 2.17 5.50
N ARG A 46 3.69 1.49 6.38
CA ARG A 46 4.80 2.06 7.15
C ARG A 46 6.00 1.14 7.13
N ALA A 47 7.11 1.55 6.52
CA ALA A 47 8.32 0.72 6.48
C ALA A 47 9.61 1.53 6.64
N THR A 48 10.77 0.88 6.65
CA THR A 48 12.05 1.55 6.45
C THR A 48 12.36 1.63 4.96
N ASP A 49 12.30 0.49 4.25
CA ASP A 49 12.29 0.40 2.78
C ASP A 49 10.88 0.01 2.33
N LEU A 50 10.29 0.81 1.45
CA LEU A 50 8.94 0.62 0.94
C LEU A 50 8.92 0.60 -0.59
N LYS A 51 8.37 -0.46 -1.18
CA LYS A 51 8.21 -0.63 -2.62
C LYS A 51 6.81 -1.13 -2.97
N ASP A 52 5.90 -0.22 -3.30
CA ASP A 52 4.50 -0.55 -3.55
C ASP A 52 4.06 -0.28 -4.99
N THR A 53 3.18 -1.14 -5.49
CA THR A 53 2.49 -0.97 -6.78
C THR A 53 0.98 -1.07 -6.60
N LEU A 54 0.27 0.04 -6.81
CA LEU A 54 -1.16 0.16 -6.50
C LEU A 54 -1.97 0.51 -7.74
N ARG A 55 -3.10 -0.18 -7.95
CA ARG A 55 -4.03 0.12 -9.04
C ARG A 55 -5.47 0.16 -8.57
N ALA A 56 -6.14 1.30 -8.72
CA ALA A 56 -7.57 1.40 -8.41
C ALA A 56 -8.32 2.38 -9.33
N THR A 57 -9.63 2.48 -9.21
CA THR A 57 -10.40 3.59 -9.80
C THR A 57 -10.26 4.80 -8.88
N ASP A 58 -10.57 4.60 -7.59
CA ASP A 58 -10.37 5.56 -6.51
C ASP A 58 -9.26 5.07 -5.59
N LEU A 59 -8.19 5.84 -5.46
CA LEU A 59 -7.00 5.47 -4.71
C LEU A 59 -6.67 6.53 -3.66
N LYS A 60 -6.57 6.11 -2.40
CA LYS A 60 -6.07 6.92 -1.29
C LYS A 60 -4.88 6.24 -0.64
N VAL A 61 -3.72 6.89 -0.69
CA VAL A 61 -2.45 6.37 -0.18
C VAL A 61 -1.92 7.28 0.93
N THR A 62 -1.50 6.68 2.03
CA THR A 62 -0.74 7.37 3.09
C THR A 62 0.46 6.54 3.50
N SER A 63 1.62 6.83 2.92
CA SER A 63 2.85 6.07 3.11
C SER A 63 3.87 6.80 4.00
N ARG A 64 4.62 6.05 4.81
CA ARG A 64 5.77 6.59 5.56
C ARG A 64 6.93 5.61 5.50
N ALA A 65 8.07 6.07 4.98
CA ALA A 65 9.29 5.27 4.96
C ALA A 65 10.57 6.11 5.03
N THR A 66 11.72 5.46 5.17
CA THR A 66 13.03 6.09 4.99
C THR A 66 13.35 6.12 3.50
N ASP A 67 13.35 4.94 2.85
CA ASP A 67 13.36 4.80 1.38
C ASP A 67 11.96 4.46 0.88
N LEU A 68 11.48 5.19 -0.12
CA LEU A 68 10.10 5.14 -0.59
C LEU A 68 10.03 5.11 -2.11
N LYS A 69 9.50 4.01 -2.64
CA LYS A 69 9.20 3.83 -4.07
C LYS A 69 7.78 3.34 -4.25
N VAL A 70 6.86 4.27 -4.47
CA VAL A 70 5.44 3.98 -4.72
C VAL A 70 5.11 4.24 -6.19
N THR A 71 4.46 3.28 -6.84
CA THR A 71 3.89 3.43 -8.17
C THR A 71 2.38 3.27 -8.09
N SER A 72 1.64 4.30 -8.49
CA SER A 72 0.18 4.34 -8.39
C SER A 72 -0.47 4.59 -9.75
N ARG A 73 -1.55 3.87 -10.06
CA ARG A 73 -2.41 4.14 -11.22
C ARG A 73 -3.87 4.20 -10.80
N ALA A 74 -4.49 5.36 -10.94
CA ALA A 74 -5.90 5.56 -10.65
C ALA A 74 -6.57 6.63 -11.50
N THR A 75 -7.91 6.60 -11.54
CA THR A 75 -8.73 7.68 -12.10
C THR A 75 -8.74 8.86 -11.13
N GLU A 76 -9.01 8.59 -9.85
CA GLU A 76 -8.87 9.53 -8.75
C GLU A 76 -7.74 9.09 -7.82
N LEU A 77 -6.74 9.96 -7.61
CA LEU A 77 -5.60 9.68 -6.74
C LEU A 77 -5.46 10.75 -5.65
N LYS A 78 -5.43 10.32 -4.40
CA LYS A 78 -5.01 11.11 -3.24
C LYS A 78 -3.81 10.44 -2.60
N ASP A 79 -2.62 10.97 -2.87
CA ASP A 79 -1.36 10.46 -2.32
C ASP A 79 -0.80 11.42 -1.27
N THR A 80 -0.35 10.84 -0.17
CA THR A 80 0.36 11.51 0.92
C THR A 80 1.52 10.63 1.35
N SER A 81 2.73 11.01 0.96
CA SER A 81 3.94 10.28 1.31
C SER A 81 4.83 11.11 2.22
N ARG A 82 5.51 10.43 3.16
CA ARG A 82 6.58 11.03 3.97
C ARG A 82 7.80 10.15 3.94
N ALA A 83 8.85 10.63 3.26
CA ALA A 83 10.20 10.12 3.38
C ALA A 83 10.94 10.84 4.52
N THR A 84 11.79 10.12 5.26
CA THR A 84 12.72 10.72 6.24
C THR A 84 14.11 10.16 5.99
N ASP A 85 15.01 11.02 5.54
CA ASP A 85 16.46 10.77 5.46
C ASP A 85 17.09 10.73 6.86
#